data_AF-A0A2V5NXT6-F1
#
_entry.id   AF-A0A2V5NXT6-F1
#
_cell.length_a   1.000
_cell.length_b   1.000
_cell.length_c   1.000
_cell.angle_alpha   90.00
_cell.angle_beta   90.00
_cell.angle_gamma   90.00
#
_symmetry.space_group_name_H-M   'P 1'
#
loop_
_entity.id
_entity.type
_entity.pdbx_description
1 polymer ?
#
loop_
_entity_poly.entity_id
_entity_poly.type
_entity_poly.pdbx_seq_one_letter_code
_entity_poly.pdbx_strand_id
1 'polypeptide(L)'
;CAGLEAMVLKDGLWLLINNDLEHGRHSLAVSLSDDEGKTWKWTRHLERDTEADIRSGPGSYHYPSVIQAQDGTIHASYSFHQKASKTSQDTSGKRADESIKHAHFNEAWIRQGD
;
A
#
# COMPACT_ATOMS: atom_id res chain seq x y z
N CYS A 1 8.02 12.43 6.88
CA CYS A 1 6.76 12.49 6.12
C CYS A 1 6.38 11.11 5.60
N ALA A 2 5.52 10.39 6.34
CA ALA A 2 4.85 9.21 5.82
C ALA A 2 3.79 9.66 4.80
N GLY A 3 3.66 8.93 3.69
CA GLY A 3 2.63 9.19 2.69
C GLY A 3 1.31 8.61 3.18
N LEU A 4 0.26 9.42 3.16
CA LEU A 4 -1.10 9.06 3.52
C LEU A 4 -2.03 9.72 2.51
N GLU A 5 -3.05 9.00 2.09
CA GLU A 5 -4.17 9.59 1.35
C GLU A 5 -5.49 8.98 1.84
N ALA A 6 -6.53 9.80 1.90
CA ALA A 6 -7.87 9.37 2.24
C ALA A 6 -8.88 9.93 1.23
N MET A 7 -9.91 9.15 0.91
CA MET A 7 -11.00 9.56 0.04
C MET A 7 -12.34 8.96 0.50
N VAL A 8 -13.44 9.62 0.16
CA VAL A 8 -14.78 9.05 0.32
C VAL A 8 -15.17 8.32 -0.96
N LEU A 9 -15.50 7.05 -0.84
CA LEU A 9 -16.00 6.20 -1.92
C LEU A 9 -17.45 6.56 -2.27
N LYS A 10 -17.90 6.17 -3.46
CA LYS A 10 -19.26 6.44 -3.96
C LYS A 10 -20.38 5.86 -3.08
N ASP A 11 -20.10 4.83 -2.31
CA ASP A 11 -21.04 4.20 -1.37
C ASP A 11 -21.05 4.89 0.01
N GLY A 12 -20.21 5.90 0.21
CA GLY A 12 -20.10 6.69 1.44
C GLY A 12 -19.04 6.19 2.41
N LEU A 13 -18.38 5.07 2.15
CA LEU A 13 -17.27 4.61 2.98
C LEU A 13 -16.05 5.50 2.82
N TRP A 14 -15.32 5.68 3.91
CA TRP A 14 -14.03 6.34 3.90
C TRP A 14 -12.95 5.30 3.65
N LEU A 15 -12.11 5.55 2.65
CA LEU A 15 -10.92 4.76 2.36
C LEU A 15 -9.68 5.54 2.80
N LEU A 16 -8.76 4.85 3.47
CA LEU A 16 -7.43 5.33 3.82
C LEU A 16 -6.40 4.39 3.22
N ILE A 17 -5.37 4.96 2.59
CA ILE A 17 -4.16 4.22 2.20
C ILE A 17 -2.95 4.88 2.87
N ASN A 18 -2.19 4.11 3.63
CA ASN A 18 -1.06 4.63 4.39
C ASN A 18 -0.02 3.56 4.71
N ASN A 19 1.17 4.04 5.08
CA ASN A 19 2.07 3.24 5.89
C ASN A 19 1.54 3.22 7.32
N ASP A 20 1.28 2.04 7.86
CA ASP A 20 0.69 1.85 9.19
C ASP A 20 1.73 1.59 10.30
N LEU A 21 3.02 1.74 9.98
CA LEU A 21 4.11 1.62 10.94
C LEU A 21 4.59 3.00 11.41
N GLU A 22 4.88 3.10 12.71
CA GLU A 22 5.52 4.30 13.27
C GLU A 22 6.97 4.46 12.77
N HIS A 23 7.65 3.31 12.57
CA HIS A 23 9.04 3.24 12.16
C HIS A 23 9.20 2.26 11.01
N GLY A 24 9.95 2.66 9.99
CA GLY A 24 10.09 1.89 8.76
C GLY A 24 8.98 2.19 7.76
N ARG A 25 9.07 1.54 6.59
CA ARG A 25 8.15 1.77 5.47
C ARG A 25 7.80 0.50 4.69
N HIS A 26 7.80 -0.63 5.37
CA HIS A 26 7.71 -1.96 4.78
C HIS A 26 6.31 -2.59 4.92
N SER A 27 5.31 -1.75 5.18
CA SER A 27 3.89 -2.10 5.23
C SER A 27 3.09 -1.00 4.53
N LEU A 28 2.19 -1.38 3.63
CA LEU A 28 1.27 -0.46 2.95
C LEU A 28 -0.15 -1.03 3.09
N ALA A 29 -0.95 -0.39 3.93
CA ALA A 29 -2.29 -0.83 4.28
C ALA A 29 -3.35 0.02 3.56
N VAL A 30 -4.49 -0.62 3.28
CA VAL A 30 -5.72 0.04 2.84
C VAL A 30 -6.81 -0.29 3.83
N SER A 31 -7.44 0.74 4.38
CA SER A 31 -8.43 0.63 5.43
C SER A 31 -9.75 1.28 5.04
N LEU A 32 -10.86 0.72 5.54
CA LEU A 32 -12.21 1.26 5.35
C LEU A 32 -12.84 1.65 6.68
N SER A 33 -13.55 2.76 6.65
CA SER A 33 -14.35 3.29 7.75
C SER A 33 -15.77 3.58 7.28
N ASP A 34 -16.75 3.21 8.10
CA ASP A 34 -18.18 3.50 7.93
C ASP A 34 -18.69 4.55 8.93
N ASP A 35 -17.77 5.22 9.65
CA ASP A 35 -18.06 6.19 10.70
C ASP A 35 -17.21 7.47 10.58
N GLU A 36 -16.94 7.87 9.33
CA GLU A 36 -16.20 9.09 8.96
C GLU A 36 -14.76 9.12 9.51
N GLY A 37 -14.09 7.98 9.48
CA GLY A 37 -12.70 7.82 9.90
C GLY A 37 -12.48 7.72 11.41
N LYS A 38 -13.55 7.58 12.22
CA LYS A 38 -13.41 7.39 13.68
C LYS A 38 -12.88 6.00 14.01
N THR A 39 -13.31 4.98 13.28
CA THR A 39 -12.81 3.62 13.37
C THR A 39 -12.54 3.03 11.98
N TRP A 40 -11.49 2.22 11.88
CA TRP A 40 -11.08 1.55 10.65
C TRP A 40 -11.34 0.05 10.80
N LYS A 41 -12.56 -0.37 10.45
CA LYS A 41 -13.08 -1.71 10.75
C LYS A 41 -12.48 -2.81 9.87
N TRP A 42 -12.12 -2.45 8.65
CA TRP A 42 -11.53 -3.37 7.69
C TRP A 42 -10.19 -2.81 7.25
N THR A 43 -9.15 -3.63 7.32
CA THR A 43 -7.81 -3.28 6.87
C THR A 43 -7.27 -4.46 6.10
N ARG A 44 -6.64 -4.20 4.96
CA ARG A 44 -5.91 -5.20 4.21
C ARG A 44 -4.63 -4.60 3.63
N HIS A 45 -3.57 -5.40 3.58
CA HIS A 45 -2.28 -4.96 3.12
C HIS A 45 -2.09 -5.17 1.60
N LEU A 46 -1.68 -4.11 0.90
CA LEU A 46 -1.18 -4.20 -0.47
C LEU A 46 0.24 -4.75 -0.51
N GLU A 47 1.05 -4.33 0.47
CA GLU A 47 2.42 -4.81 0.66
C GLU A 47 2.64 -4.98 2.16
N ARG A 48 3.23 -6.11 2.57
CA ARG A 48 3.57 -6.40 3.96
C ARG A 48 4.78 -7.30 3.99
N ASP A 49 5.92 -6.73 4.35
CA ASP A 49 7.16 -7.48 4.45
C ASP A 49 7.11 -8.45 5.62
N THR A 50 7.67 -9.64 5.42
CA THR A 50 7.80 -10.63 6.50
C THR A 50 8.98 -10.28 7.41
N GLU A 51 8.99 -10.86 8.60
CA GLU A 51 10.14 -10.78 9.53
C GLU A 51 11.49 -11.15 8.87
N ALA A 52 11.48 -12.10 7.93
CA ALA A 52 12.68 -12.48 7.18
C ALA A 52 13.12 -11.37 6.21
N ASP A 53 12.18 -10.70 5.56
CA ASP A 53 12.45 -9.57 4.66
C ASP A 53 13.01 -8.38 5.45
N ILE A 54 12.40 -8.07 6.60
CA ILE A 54 12.84 -7.00 7.50
C ILE A 54 14.29 -7.21 7.96
N ARG A 55 14.67 -8.44 8.32
CA ARG A 55 16.05 -8.76 8.74
C ARG A 55 17.06 -8.72 7.59
N SER A 56 16.64 -9.03 6.37
CA SER A 56 17.55 -9.15 5.21
C SER A 56 17.66 -7.88 4.37
N GLY A 57 16.79 -6.89 4.62
CA GLY A 57 16.73 -5.63 3.88
C GLY A 57 15.31 -5.42 3.37
N PRO A 58 14.46 -4.72 4.13
CA PRO A 58 13.05 -4.58 3.80
C PRO A 58 12.86 -3.75 2.53
N GLY A 59 11.71 -3.95 1.88
CA GLY A 59 11.17 -3.02 0.92
C GLY A 59 10.77 -1.70 1.57
N SER A 60 10.47 -0.72 0.74
CA SER A 60 10.02 0.59 1.20
C SER A 60 8.94 1.14 0.28
N TYR A 61 7.80 1.51 0.85
CA TYR A 61 6.59 1.89 0.12
C TYR A 61 6.21 3.32 0.47
N HIS A 62 6.05 4.17 -0.55
CA HIS A 62 5.88 5.61 -0.36
C HIS A 62 4.83 6.22 -1.26
N TYR A 63 4.36 7.40 -0.86
CA TYR A 63 3.54 8.29 -1.67
C TYR A 63 2.36 7.58 -2.35
N PRO A 64 1.51 6.88 -1.58
CA PRO A 64 0.34 6.28 -2.17
C PRO A 64 -0.56 7.36 -2.78
N SER A 65 -1.09 7.05 -3.95
CA SER A 65 -2.20 7.75 -4.58
C SER A 65 -3.34 6.77 -4.85
N VAL A 66 -4.59 7.14 -4.63
CA VAL A 66 -5.78 6.30 -4.79
C VAL A 66 -6.90 7.04 -5.51
N ILE A 67 -7.55 6.35 -6.45
CA ILE A 67 -8.76 6.82 -7.13
C ILE A 67 -9.78 5.70 -7.22
N GLN A 68 -11.06 6.06 -7.22
CA GLN A 68 -12.15 5.12 -7.53
C GLN A 68 -12.59 5.29 -8.99
N ALA A 69 -12.59 4.19 -9.74
CA ALA A 69 -13.00 4.14 -11.14
C ALA A 69 -14.53 4.23 -11.29
N GLN A 70 -14.98 4.38 -12.54
CA GLN A 70 -16.42 4.49 -12.84
C GLN A 70 -17.18 3.22 -12.49
N ASP A 71 -16.56 2.05 -12.70
CA ASP A 71 -17.10 0.72 -12.40
C ASP A 71 -17.11 0.36 -10.90
N GLY A 72 -16.67 1.27 -10.03
CA GLY A 72 -16.63 1.10 -8.58
C GLY A 72 -15.35 0.45 -8.04
N THR A 73 -14.44 -0.01 -8.91
CA THR A 73 -13.14 -0.52 -8.50
C THR A 73 -12.19 0.60 -8.06
N ILE A 74 -11.14 0.23 -7.36
CA ILE A 74 -10.16 1.13 -6.74
C ILE A 74 -8.81 0.89 -7.40
N HIS A 75 -8.17 1.98 -7.81
CA HIS A 75 -6.83 1.98 -8.35
C HIS A 75 -5.91 2.69 -7.37
N ALA A 76 -4.79 2.07 -7.02
CA ALA A 76 -3.75 2.69 -6.21
C ALA A 76 -2.41 2.69 -6.95
N SER A 77 -1.64 3.75 -6.81
CA SER A 77 -0.24 3.81 -7.27
C SER A 77 0.68 4.25 -6.14
N TYR A 78 1.88 3.72 -6.07
CA TYR A 78 2.84 4.06 -5.02
C TYR A 78 4.28 3.81 -5.47
N SER A 79 5.23 4.54 -4.89
CA SER A 79 6.65 4.24 -5.04
C SER A 79 6.97 2.95 -4.31
N PHE A 80 7.63 2.03 -4.99
CA PHE A 80 7.97 0.71 -4.53
C PHE A 80 9.48 0.49 -4.63
N HIS A 81 10.10 0.38 -3.48
CA HIS A 81 11.48 -0.07 -3.37
C HIS A 81 11.51 -1.58 -3.07
N GLN A 82 12.20 -2.35 -3.91
CA GLN A 82 12.35 -3.78 -3.73
C GLN A 82 13.18 -4.11 -2.49
N LYS A 83 12.72 -5.11 -1.74
CA LYS A 83 13.53 -5.78 -0.74
C LYS A 83 14.81 -6.37 -1.32
N ALA A 84 15.85 -6.42 -0.51
CA ALA A 84 17.18 -6.86 -0.94
C ALA A 84 17.18 -8.28 -1.54
N SER A 85 16.34 -9.17 -1.02
CA SER A 85 16.18 -10.55 -1.51
C SER A 85 15.61 -10.65 -2.93
N LYS A 86 15.04 -9.57 -3.46
CA LYS A 86 14.43 -9.50 -4.80
C LYS A 86 15.15 -8.57 -5.76
N THR A 87 16.10 -7.76 -5.28
CA THR A 87 16.87 -6.89 -6.17
C THR A 87 17.88 -7.72 -6.97
N SER A 88 17.88 -7.55 -8.29
CA SER A 88 18.97 -8.01 -9.15
C SER A 88 19.78 -6.81 -9.62
N GLN A 89 21.08 -7.02 -9.81
CA GLN A 89 21.97 -6.05 -10.43
C GLN A 89 22.01 -6.33 -11.92
N ASP A 90 21.90 -5.28 -12.74
CA ASP A 90 22.21 -5.40 -14.16
C ASP A 90 23.73 -5.50 -14.40
N THR A 91 24.13 -5.71 -15.65
CA THR A 91 25.55 -5.83 -16.04
C THR A 91 26.38 -4.56 -15.78
N SER A 92 25.75 -3.43 -15.47
CA SER A 92 26.42 -2.18 -15.10
C SER A 92 26.52 -1.97 -13.58
N GLY A 93 26.02 -2.91 -12.78
CA GLY A 93 25.95 -2.81 -11.32
C GLY A 93 24.83 -1.90 -10.82
N LYS A 94 23.96 -1.40 -11.72
CA LYS A 94 22.81 -0.60 -11.32
C LYS A 94 21.73 -1.53 -10.77
N ARG A 95 21.23 -1.18 -9.59
CA ARG A 95 20.10 -1.86 -8.97
C ARG A 95 18.82 -1.31 -9.60
N ALA A 96 17.97 -2.18 -10.12
CA ALA A 96 16.59 -1.82 -10.45
C ALA A 96 15.75 -1.94 -9.16
N ASP A 97 16.07 -1.10 -8.17
CA ASP A 97 15.50 -1.19 -6.83
C ASP A 97 14.27 -0.31 -6.63
N GLU A 98 13.99 0.65 -7.50
CA GLU A 98 12.82 1.55 -7.40
C GLU A 98 11.94 1.50 -8.64
N SER A 99 10.62 1.51 -8.42
CA SER A 99 9.59 1.57 -9.46
C SER A 99 8.32 2.23 -8.93
N ILE A 100 7.38 2.57 -9.81
CA ILE A 100 6.01 2.84 -9.42
C ILE A 100 5.20 1.56 -9.63
N LYS A 101 4.54 1.09 -8.57
CA LYS A 101 3.56 0.00 -8.67
C LYS A 101 2.16 0.57 -8.83
N HIS A 102 1.34 -0.18 -9.55
CA HIS A 102 -0.10 0.03 -9.67
C HIS A 102 -0.82 -1.21 -9.14
N ALA A 103 -1.83 -0.99 -8.31
CA ALA A 103 -2.72 -2.02 -7.78
C ALA A 103 -4.17 -1.70 -8.18
N HIS A 104 -4.92 -2.75 -8.51
CA HIS A 104 -6.34 -2.67 -8.89
C HIS A 104 -7.12 -3.69 -8.08
N PHE A 105 -8.11 -3.22 -7.31
CA PHE A 105 -8.88 -4.04 -6.38
C PHE A 105 -10.27 -3.42 -6.16
N ASN A 106 -11.08 -4.01 -5.28
CA ASN A 106 -12.39 -3.48 -4.93
C ASN A 106 -12.61 -3.52 -3.41
N GLU A 107 -13.69 -2.91 -2.97
CA GLU A 107 -14.09 -2.85 -1.55
C GLU A 107 -14.26 -4.24 -0.92
N ALA A 108 -14.83 -5.19 -1.66
CA ALA A 108 -15.02 -6.57 -1.18
C ALA A 108 -13.68 -7.25 -0.86
N TRP A 109 -12.63 -6.98 -1.64
CA TRP A 109 -11.28 -7.47 -1.37
C TRP A 109 -10.72 -6.87 -0.07
N ILE A 110 -10.94 -5.58 0.19
CA ILE A 110 -10.48 -4.93 1.44
C ILE A 110 -11.20 -5.54 2.66
N ARG A 111 -12.52 -5.75 2.56
CA ARG A 111 -13.34 -6.29 3.66
C ARG A 111 -12.96 -7.71 4.09
N GLN A 112 -12.28 -8.49 3.25
CA GLN A 112 -11.78 -9.81 3.63
C GLN A 112 -10.68 -9.74 4.70
N GLY A 113 -9.97 -8.61 4.78
CA GLY A 113 -8.81 -8.47 5.66
C GLY A 113 -7.64 -9.40 5.34
N ASP A 114 -6.66 -9.41 6.23
CA ASP A 114 -5.53 -10.34 6.28
C ASP A 114 -5.22 -10.81 7.71
#